data_AF-A6FFZ4-F1
#
_entry.id   AF-A6FFZ4-F1
#
_cell.length_a   1.000
_cell.length_b   1.000
_cell.length_c   1.000
_cell.angle_alpha   90.00
_cell.angle_beta   90.00
_cell.angle_gamma   90.00
#
_symmetry.space_group_name_H-M   'P 1'
#
loop_
_entity.id
_entity.type
_entity.pdbx_description
1 polymer ?
#
loop_
_entity_poly.entity_id
_entity_poly.type
_entity_poly.pdbx_seq_one_letter_code
_entity_poly.pdbx_strand_id
1 'polypeptide(L)'
;MPDITTKTFLSNVKKSAKAIKKNDNICHAQALDRAARTHGFDSYHALKSRIDNINNESNIVNSNLGSDGVNDQYAKAQGNRGKQLNPNQKSSLLVVFNDDLMLYRCNSENGELITVRGNFQTEYLDKGFAEDIGARQVSLNELKHRSLQAPGGKLGEDFLHNWGYTCIEFLRNKDNPWSIEDANQLVIERVKSKIGQEYREFFYLDGEKVDNHIGDEMSRYLDLMDAEPEYHPAIDGY
;
A
#
# COMPACT_ATOMS: atom_id res chain seq x y z
N MET A 1 6.33 27.35 -19.39
CA MET A 1 6.76 26.01 -19.85
C MET A 1 5.57 25.07 -19.73
N PRO A 2 5.32 24.16 -20.69
CA PRO A 2 4.22 23.21 -20.60
C PRO A 2 4.40 22.25 -19.42
N ASP A 3 3.31 21.91 -18.73
CA ASP A 3 3.33 20.94 -17.63
C ASP A 3 3.49 19.52 -18.17
N ILE A 4 4.71 19.01 -18.07
CA ILE A 4 5.13 17.70 -18.59
C ILE A 4 4.86 16.54 -17.62
N THR A 5 4.32 16.82 -16.42
CA THR A 5 4.08 15.82 -15.37
C THR A 5 2.81 14.99 -15.60
N THR A 6 1.91 15.47 -16.46
CA THR A 6 0.66 14.77 -16.77
C THR A 6 0.91 13.56 -17.68
N LYS A 7 0.34 12.39 -17.32
CA LYS A 7 0.41 11.15 -18.14
C LYS A 7 -0.06 11.37 -19.59
N THR A 8 -0.89 12.38 -19.82
CA THR A 8 -1.45 12.78 -21.12
C THR A 8 -0.46 13.54 -22.01
N PHE A 9 0.57 14.19 -21.45
CA PHE A 9 1.51 15.02 -22.20
C PHE A 9 2.30 14.22 -23.25
N LEU A 10 2.95 13.12 -22.86
CA LEU A 10 3.73 12.28 -23.78
C LEU A 10 2.85 11.64 -24.87
N SER A 11 1.60 11.28 -24.51
CA SER A 11 0.63 10.74 -25.47
C SER A 11 0.27 11.77 -26.54
N ASN A 12 0.09 13.03 -26.15
CA ASN A 12 -0.19 14.13 -27.06
C ASN A 12 1.00 14.44 -27.98
N VAL A 13 2.24 14.44 -27.46
CA VAL A 13 3.46 14.60 -28.29
C VAL A 13 3.56 13.48 -29.34
N LYS A 14 3.31 12.23 -28.96
CA LYS A 14 3.32 11.09 -29.89
C LYS A 14 2.21 11.19 -30.94
N LYS A 15 1.02 11.69 -30.58
CA LYS A 15 -0.07 11.94 -31.54
C LYS A 15 0.30 13.04 -32.54
N SER A 16 0.89 14.14 -32.08
CA SER A 16 1.38 15.21 -32.95
C SER A 16 2.46 14.72 -33.90
N ALA A 17 3.40 13.89 -33.42
CA ALA A 17 4.43 13.29 -34.27
C ALA A 17 3.84 12.40 -35.39
N LYS A 18 2.75 11.67 -35.14
CA LYS A 18 2.06 10.89 -36.18
C LYS A 18 1.46 11.79 -37.29
N ALA A 19 0.90 12.93 -36.90
CA ALA A 19 0.36 13.90 -37.86
C ALA A 19 1.48 14.55 -38.70
N ILE A 20 2.58 14.96 -38.04
CA ILE A 20 3.76 15.55 -38.71
C ILE A 20 4.40 14.55 -39.67
N LYS A 21 4.53 13.28 -39.28
CA LYS A 21 5.06 12.22 -40.14
C LYS A 21 4.29 12.11 -41.47
N LYS A 22 2.95 12.17 -41.39
CA LYS A 22 2.07 12.03 -42.56
C LYS A 22 2.10 13.27 -43.46
N ASN A 23 2.15 14.46 -42.87
CA ASN A 23 2.11 15.72 -43.61
C ASN A 23 3.46 16.07 -44.25
N ASP A 24 4.57 15.81 -43.56
CA ASP A 24 5.90 16.24 -43.98
C ASP A 24 6.68 15.11 -44.70
N ASN A 25 6.12 13.91 -44.78
CA ASN A 25 6.74 12.70 -45.34
C ASN A 25 8.16 12.40 -44.78
N ILE A 26 8.33 12.60 -43.47
CA ILE A 26 9.60 12.37 -42.76
C ILE A 26 9.58 11.05 -41.98
N CYS A 27 10.75 10.61 -41.50
CA CYS A 27 10.82 9.42 -40.67
C CYS A 27 10.23 9.71 -39.26
N HIS A 28 9.77 8.67 -38.58
CA HIS A 28 9.08 8.82 -37.29
C HIS A 28 9.96 9.44 -36.20
N ALA A 29 11.26 9.16 -36.20
CA ALA A 29 12.21 9.75 -35.25
C ALA A 29 12.33 11.28 -35.45
N GLN A 30 12.46 11.72 -36.69
CA GLN A 30 12.49 13.15 -37.03
C GLN A 30 11.18 13.85 -36.68
N ALA A 31 10.04 13.18 -36.86
CA ALA A 31 8.74 13.72 -36.48
C ALA A 31 8.58 13.86 -34.95
N LEU A 32 9.12 12.93 -34.16
CA LEU A 32 9.15 13.03 -32.70
C LEU A 32 10.02 14.20 -32.23
N ASP A 33 11.20 14.39 -32.81
CA ASP A 33 12.05 15.53 -32.46
C ASP A 33 11.40 16.87 -32.82
N ARG A 34 10.73 16.94 -33.97
CA ARG A 34 9.99 18.15 -34.37
C ARG A 34 8.82 18.44 -33.42
N ALA A 35 8.08 17.41 -33.02
CA ALA A 35 7.01 17.53 -32.02
C ALA A 35 7.53 17.91 -30.62
N ALA A 36 8.74 17.46 -30.23
CA ALA A 36 9.33 17.86 -28.96
C ALA A 36 9.77 19.34 -28.97
N ARG A 37 10.32 19.81 -30.10
CA ARG A 37 10.73 21.21 -30.30
C ARG A 37 9.59 22.20 -30.23
N THR A 38 8.38 21.84 -30.68
CA THR A 38 7.19 22.71 -30.53
C THR A 38 6.82 22.96 -29.06
N HIS A 39 7.31 22.13 -28.14
CA HIS A 39 7.11 22.28 -26.70
C HIS A 39 8.36 22.83 -25.97
N GLY A 40 9.37 23.30 -26.70
CA GLY A 40 10.57 23.92 -26.15
C GLY A 40 11.67 22.94 -25.73
N PHE A 41 11.69 21.72 -26.27
CA PHE A 41 12.75 20.72 -26.03
C PHE A 41 13.62 20.52 -27.27
N ASP A 42 14.94 20.40 -27.10
CA ASP A 42 15.88 20.29 -28.22
C ASP A 42 15.67 19.02 -29.08
N SER A 43 15.21 17.94 -28.45
CA SER A 43 14.89 16.65 -29.06
C SER A 43 13.89 15.85 -28.23
N TYR A 44 13.32 14.80 -28.80
CA TYR A 44 12.48 13.86 -28.08
C TYR A 44 13.26 13.13 -26.98
N HIS A 45 14.56 12.88 -27.20
CA HIS A 45 15.43 12.32 -26.18
C HIS A 45 15.60 13.27 -24.98
N ALA A 46 15.77 14.57 -25.23
CA ALA A 46 15.86 15.59 -24.17
C ALA A 46 14.55 15.68 -23.37
N LEU A 47 13.40 15.63 -24.04
CA LEU A 47 12.08 15.57 -23.39
C LEU A 47 11.96 14.31 -22.52
N LYS A 48 12.29 13.14 -23.07
CA LYS A 48 12.19 11.86 -22.36
C LYS A 48 13.11 11.82 -21.14
N SER A 49 14.36 12.24 -21.29
CA SER A 49 15.32 12.33 -20.19
C SER A 49 14.84 13.28 -19.08
N ARG A 50 14.18 14.39 -19.43
CA ARG A 50 13.61 15.31 -18.44
C ARG A 50 12.40 14.73 -17.71
N ILE A 51 11.53 14.00 -18.41
CA ILE A 51 10.42 13.26 -17.79
C ILE A 51 10.97 12.16 -16.87
N ASP A 52 11.97 11.41 -17.33
CA ASP A 52 12.60 10.34 -16.56
C ASP A 52 13.29 10.90 -15.31
N ASN A 53 13.93 12.08 -15.39
CA ASN A 53 14.54 12.74 -14.23
C ASN A 53 13.51 13.26 -13.22
N ILE A 54 12.40 13.84 -13.67
CA ILE A 54 11.29 14.28 -12.80
C ILE A 54 10.67 13.07 -12.07
N ASN A 55 10.51 11.95 -12.79
CA ASN A 55 10.00 10.71 -12.20
C ASN A 55 11.05 10.00 -11.32
N ASN A 56 12.35 10.21 -11.54
CA ASN A 56 13.44 9.68 -10.71
C ASN A 56 13.57 10.41 -9.37
N GLU A 57 13.29 11.72 -9.31
CA GLU A 57 13.21 12.45 -8.03
C GLU A 57 12.11 11.90 -7.10
N SER A 58 11.13 11.17 -7.65
CA SER A 58 10.03 10.54 -6.94
C SER A 58 10.10 9.01 -6.84
N ASN A 59 11.07 8.34 -7.50
CA ASN A 59 11.14 6.87 -7.57
C ASN A 59 12.54 6.27 -7.33
N ILE A 60 13.39 6.86 -6.49
CA ILE A 60 14.47 6.02 -5.94
C ILE A 60 13.86 5.14 -4.84
N VAL A 61 13.33 3.99 -5.27
CA VAL A 61 12.92 2.90 -4.38
C VAL A 61 14.14 2.55 -3.53
N ASN A 62 14.02 2.75 -2.22
CA ASN A 62 15.06 2.33 -1.31
C ASN A 62 15.14 0.80 -1.34
N SER A 63 16.28 0.27 -1.77
CA SER A 63 16.52 -1.17 -1.90
C SER A 63 16.52 -1.91 -0.55
N ASN A 64 16.62 -1.19 0.57
CA ASN A 64 16.87 -1.76 1.91
C ASN A 64 15.61 -1.87 2.78
N LEU A 65 14.43 -2.04 2.19
CA LEU A 65 13.31 -2.53 2.97
C LEU A 65 13.51 -4.03 3.21
N GLY A 66 14.19 -4.39 4.31
CA GLY A 66 14.28 -5.77 4.80
C GLY A 66 15.62 -6.50 4.66
N SER A 67 16.75 -5.80 4.49
CA SER A 67 18.07 -6.43 4.60
C SER A 67 19.03 -5.62 5.47
N ASP A 68 19.78 -6.32 6.33
CA ASP A 68 20.86 -5.73 7.14
C ASP A 68 21.99 -5.25 6.22
N GLY A 69 21.91 -3.98 5.81
CA GLY A 69 22.93 -3.36 4.97
C GLY A 69 22.59 -1.92 4.63
N VAL A 70 23.61 -1.07 4.64
CA VAL A 70 23.55 0.23 3.98
C VAL A 70 23.79 -0.03 2.50
N ASN A 71 22.86 0.35 1.62
CA ASN A 71 23.14 0.35 0.19
C ASN A 71 24.21 1.42 -0.07
N ASP A 72 25.45 0.99 -0.22
CA ASP A 72 26.61 1.86 -0.42
C ASP A 72 26.46 2.77 -1.65
N GLN A 73 25.74 2.33 -2.68
CA GLN A 73 25.52 3.10 -3.90
C GLN A 73 24.47 4.20 -3.68
N TYR A 74 23.42 3.92 -2.90
CA TYR A 74 22.40 4.89 -2.49
C TYR A 74 22.95 5.90 -1.47
N ALA A 75 23.72 5.43 -0.48
CA ALA A 75 24.38 6.28 0.50
C ALA A 75 25.43 7.20 -0.15
N LYS A 76 26.14 6.73 -1.17
CA LYS A 76 27.05 7.57 -1.98
C LYS A 76 26.30 8.61 -2.81
N ALA A 77 25.13 8.28 -3.36
CA ALA A 77 24.34 9.20 -4.18
C ALA A 77 23.63 10.29 -3.35
N GLN A 78 23.23 10.01 -2.11
CA GLN A 78 22.42 10.91 -1.26
C GLN A 78 23.18 11.46 -0.04
N GLY A 79 24.45 11.09 0.16
CA GLY A 79 25.28 11.54 1.29
C GLY A 79 24.65 11.24 2.67
N ASN A 80 24.82 12.15 3.63
CA ASN A 80 24.26 12.01 4.98
C ASN A 80 22.72 11.90 5.00
N ARG A 81 22.04 12.40 3.97
CA ARG A 81 20.59 12.30 3.80
C ARG A 81 20.17 10.87 3.48
N GLY A 82 20.98 10.14 2.70
CA GLY A 82 20.79 8.71 2.42
C GLY A 82 20.96 7.81 3.65
N LYS A 83 21.77 8.23 4.64
CA LYS A 83 21.90 7.54 5.93
C LYS A 83 20.67 7.74 6.83
N GLN A 84 20.07 8.94 6.82
CA GLN A 84 18.84 9.25 7.56
C GLN A 84 17.59 8.64 6.93
N LEU A 85 17.60 8.42 5.61
CA LEU A 85 16.51 7.80 4.87
C LEU A 85 16.61 6.27 4.82
N ASN A 86 17.55 5.67 5.55
CA ASN A 86 17.66 4.21 5.64
C ASN A 86 16.47 3.64 6.45
N PRO A 87 15.63 2.74 5.88
CA PRO A 87 14.50 2.12 6.56
C PRO A 87 14.92 1.33 7.80
N ASN A 88 16.21 0.96 7.89
CA ASN A 88 16.80 0.32 9.07
C ASN A 88 16.73 1.15 10.37
N GLN A 89 16.16 2.36 10.33
CA GLN A 89 15.94 3.22 11.51
C GLN A 89 14.49 3.24 12.02
N LYS A 90 13.53 2.58 11.34
CA LYS A 90 12.14 2.56 11.79
C LYS A 90 11.63 1.13 11.98
N SER A 91 10.81 0.94 13.01
CA SER A 91 10.03 -0.28 13.18
C SER A 91 8.70 -0.14 12.42
N SER A 92 8.34 -1.19 11.70
CA SER A 92 7.23 -1.27 10.76
C SER A 92 6.13 -2.17 11.30
N LEU A 93 4.90 -1.66 11.30
CA LEU A 93 3.68 -2.43 11.49
C LEU A 93 2.89 -2.39 10.18
N LEU A 94 2.77 -3.53 9.50
CA LEU A 94 1.98 -3.69 8.30
C LEU A 94 0.63 -4.32 8.63
N VAL A 95 -0.46 -3.59 8.34
CA VAL A 95 -1.83 -4.06 8.52
C VAL A 95 -2.40 -4.47 7.17
N VAL A 96 -2.99 -5.67 7.11
CA VAL A 96 -3.38 -6.33 5.86
C VAL A 96 -4.89 -6.37 5.71
N PHE A 97 -5.36 -5.99 4.52
CA PHE A 97 -6.76 -6.00 4.11
C PHE A 97 -6.90 -6.77 2.80
N ASN A 98 -8.07 -7.38 2.58
CA ASN A 98 -8.42 -7.85 1.23
C ASN A 98 -8.58 -6.63 0.31
N ASP A 99 -8.11 -6.74 -0.94
CA ASP A 99 -8.26 -5.67 -1.93
C ASP A 99 -9.71 -5.45 -2.37
N ASP A 100 -10.55 -6.48 -2.22
CA ASP A 100 -11.98 -6.47 -2.51
C ASP A 100 -12.87 -6.21 -1.27
N LEU A 101 -12.27 -5.77 -0.15
CA LEU A 101 -12.98 -5.57 1.11
C LEU A 101 -14.20 -4.64 0.96
N MET A 102 -15.36 -5.14 1.39
CA MET A 102 -16.61 -4.40 1.39
C MET A 102 -17.03 -4.12 2.83
N LEU A 103 -17.21 -2.84 3.15
CA LEU A 103 -17.61 -2.38 4.48
C LEU A 103 -19.11 -2.07 4.49
N TYR A 104 -19.76 -2.41 5.60
CA TYR A 104 -21.17 -2.13 5.84
C TYR A 104 -21.28 -1.03 6.89
N ARG A 105 -22.02 0.03 6.56
CA ARG A 105 -22.37 1.10 7.49
C ARG A 105 -23.86 1.11 7.72
N CYS A 106 -24.26 1.19 8.98
CA CYS A 106 -25.66 1.33 9.36
C CYS A 106 -25.94 2.79 9.68
N ASN A 107 -26.85 3.39 8.93
CA ASN A 107 -27.38 4.72 9.20
C ASN A 107 -28.83 4.59 9.64
N SER A 108 -29.28 5.46 10.56
CA SER A 108 -30.70 5.58 10.88
C SER A 108 -31.26 6.81 10.16
N GLU A 109 -32.14 6.59 9.19
CA GLU A 109 -32.90 7.67 8.55
C GLU A 109 -34.38 7.43 8.85
N ASN A 110 -35.04 8.43 9.44
CA ASN A 110 -36.47 8.39 9.77
C ASN A 110 -36.93 7.19 10.64
N GLY A 111 -36.03 6.64 11.46
CA GLY A 111 -36.33 5.47 12.31
C GLY A 111 -36.15 4.12 11.62
N GLU A 112 -35.81 4.10 10.33
CA GLU A 112 -35.41 2.90 9.60
C GLU A 112 -33.88 2.75 9.57
N LEU A 113 -33.41 1.51 9.76
CA LEU A 113 -32.01 1.14 9.69
C LEU A 113 -31.65 0.89 8.23
N ILE A 114 -30.87 1.79 7.64
CA ILE A 114 -30.38 1.69 6.27
C ILE A 114 -28.93 1.20 6.31
N THR A 115 -28.68 0.04 5.71
CA THR A 115 -27.33 -0.48 5.54
C THR A 115 -26.77 -0.04 4.19
N VAL A 116 -25.72 0.77 4.22
CA VAL A 116 -24.96 1.19 3.05
C VAL A 116 -23.71 0.32 2.92
N ARG A 117 -23.55 -0.30 1.76
CA ARG A 117 -22.37 -1.11 1.42
C ARG A 117 -21.40 -0.28 0.59
N GLY A 118 -20.13 -0.20 1.00
CA GLY A 118 -19.09 0.56 0.29
C GLY A 118 -17.79 -0.23 0.16
N ASN A 119 -17.07 -0.06 -0.94
CA ASN A 119 -15.77 -0.70 -1.14
C ASN A 119 -14.68 0.06 -0.37
N PHE A 120 -13.85 -0.65 0.39
CA PHE A 120 -12.82 -0.03 1.23
C PHE A 120 -11.79 0.77 0.44
N GLN A 121 -11.38 0.28 -0.74
CA GLN A 121 -10.43 0.99 -1.59
C GLN A 121 -10.99 2.36 -2.00
N THR A 122 -12.20 2.40 -2.56
CA THR A 122 -12.77 3.65 -3.09
C THR A 122 -13.30 4.59 -2.01
N GLU A 123 -13.86 4.05 -0.92
CA GLU A 123 -14.52 4.85 0.11
C GLU A 123 -13.58 5.35 1.20
N TYR A 124 -12.38 4.76 1.33
CA TYR A 124 -11.43 5.10 2.37
C TYR A 124 -10.02 5.34 1.82
N LEU A 125 -9.40 4.32 1.22
CA LEU A 125 -7.99 4.41 0.84
C LEU A 125 -7.73 5.48 -0.23
N ASP A 126 -8.53 5.50 -1.31
CA ASP A 126 -8.43 6.51 -2.37
C ASP A 126 -8.75 7.93 -1.87
N LYS A 127 -9.36 8.04 -0.69
CA LYS A 127 -9.71 9.31 -0.02
C LYS A 127 -8.70 9.71 1.07
N GLY A 128 -7.58 9.00 1.20
CA GLY A 128 -6.49 9.35 2.13
C GLY A 128 -6.63 8.77 3.53
N PHE A 129 -7.42 7.71 3.71
CA PHE A 129 -7.63 7.08 5.02
C PHE A 129 -6.32 6.67 5.71
N ALA A 130 -5.34 6.16 4.96
CA ALA A 130 -4.07 5.73 5.53
C ALA A 130 -3.34 6.91 6.19
N GLU A 131 -3.23 8.03 5.49
CA GLU A 131 -2.58 9.25 5.96
C GLU A 131 -3.34 9.86 7.15
N ASP A 132 -4.68 9.86 7.10
CA ASP A 132 -5.55 10.39 8.16
C ASP A 132 -5.34 9.69 9.50
N ILE A 133 -5.02 8.40 9.48
CA ILE A 133 -4.74 7.62 10.69
C ILE A 133 -3.24 7.60 11.06
N GLY A 134 -2.40 8.31 10.31
CA GLY A 134 -0.95 8.36 10.51
C GLY A 134 -0.21 7.11 10.03
N ALA A 135 -0.82 6.38 9.10
CA ALA A 135 -0.19 5.32 8.33
C ALA A 135 0.21 5.83 6.93
N ARG A 136 0.80 4.95 6.12
CA ARG A 136 0.97 5.14 4.68
C ARG A 136 0.44 3.93 3.93
N GLN A 137 -0.09 4.12 2.73
CA GLN A 137 -0.41 2.99 1.87
C GLN A 137 0.87 2.37 1.29
N VAL A 138 0.95 1.04 1.27
CA VAL A 138 2.08 0.32 0.69
C VAL A 138 1.74 -0.09 -0.74
N SER A 139 2.58 0.31 -1.69
CA SER A 139 2.35 0.00 -3.10
C SER A 139 2.61 -1.47 -3.43
N LEU A 140 1.96 -1.98 -4.47
CA LEU A 140 2.20 -3.35 -4.97
C LEU A 140 3.67 -3.60 -5.33
N ASN A 141 4.36 -2.61 -5.91
CA ASN A 141 5.78 -2.73 -6.25
C ASN A 141 6.65 -2.86 -5.00
N GLU A 142 6.29 -2.15 -3.93
CA GLU A 142 6.99 -2.24 -2.65
C GLU A 142 6.74 -3.60 -1.97
N LEU A 143 5.50 -4.11 -1.98
CA LEU A 143 5.19 -5.46 -1.48
C LEU A 143 5.93 -6.56 -2.25
N LYS A 144 6.06 -6.40 -3.58
CA LYS A 144 6.87 -7.29 -4.42
C LYS A 144 8.33 -7.28 -3.99
N HIS A 145 8.90 -6.08 -3.81
CA HIS A 145 10.29 -5.92 -3.40
C HIS A 145 10.57 -6.52 -2.02
N ARG A 146 9.63 -6.38 -1.07
CA ARG A 146 9.78 -6.94 0.29
C ARG A 146 9.68 -8.46 0.32
N SER A 147 9.02 -9.08 -0.67
CA SER A 147 8.85 -10.54 -0.76
C SER A 147 8.38 -11.18 0.55
N LEU A 148 7.42 -10.52 1.23
CA LEU A 148 6.82 -11.05 2.46
C LEU A 148 6.06 -12.35 2.15
N GLN A 149 6.25 -13.36 2.98
CA GLN A 149 5.56 -14.65 2.86
C GLN A 149 4.04 -14.45 3.02
N ALA A 150 3.23 -15.13 2.20
CA ALA A 150 1.77 -15.11 2.34
C ALA A 150 1.29 -15.96 3.53
N PRO A 151 0.16 -15.61 4.17
CA PRO A 151 -0.42 -16.44 5.23
C PRO A 151 -0.79 -17.83 4.71
N GLY A 152 -0.28 -18.88 5.34
CA GLY A 152 -0.57 -20.28 4.98
C GLY A 152 0.01 -20.74 3.64
N GLY A 153 0.79 -19.89 2.96
CA GLY A 153 1.47 -20.23 1.72
C GLY A 153 2.76 -21.01 1.94
N LYS A 154 3.26 -21.66 0.89
CA LYS A 154 4.53 -22.41 0.92
C LYS A 154 5.72 -21.44 0.94
N LEU A 155 6.67 -21.74 1.84
CA LEU A 155 7.85 -20.91 2.07
C LEU A 155 8.64 -20.70 0.77
N GLY A 156 8.85 -19.44 0.39
CA GLY A 156 9.64 -19.05 -0.78
C GLY A 156 8.90 -19.19 -2.13
N GLU A 157 7.62 -19.57 -2.12
CA GLU A 157 6.79 -19.69 -3.32
C GLU A 157 5.60 -18.72 -3.27
N ASP A 158 4.92 -18.66 -2.12
CA ASP A 158 3.73 -17.85 -1.94
C ASP A 158 4.03 -16.56 -1.21
N PHE A 159 3.98 -15.44 -1.94
CA PHE A 159 4.24 -14.11 -1.39
C PHE A 159 2.95 -13.31 -1.24
N LEU A 160 2.91 -12.42 -0.23
CA LEU A 160 1.78 -11.59 0.12
C LEU A 160 1.22 -10.78 -1.09
N HIS A 161 2.10 -10.31 -1.97
CA HIS A 161 1.73 -9.55 -3.16
C HIS A 161 0.99 -10.37 -4.24
N ASN A 162 0.95 -11.70 -4.12
CA ASN A 162 0.24 -12.59 -5.04
C ASN A 162 -1.22 -12.87 -4.61
N TRP A 163 -1.62 -12.44 -3.41
CA TRP A 163 -2.85 -12.91 -2.75
C TRP A 163 -3.97 -11.86 -2.66
N GLY A 164 -3.96 -10.83 -3.52
CA GLY A 164 -5.05 -9.85 -3.56
C GLY A 164 -5.19 -9.03 -2.27
N TYR A 165 -4.06 -8.57 -1.74
CA TYR A 165 -4.04 -7.78 -0.50
C TYR A 165 -3.64 -6.34 -0.76
N THR A 166 -4.31 -5.45 -0.02
CA THR A 166 -3.87 -4.08 0.17
C THR A 166 -3.34 -3.93 1.60
N CYS A 167 -2.24 -3.20 1.75
CA CYS A 167 -1.59 -3.01 3.03
C CYS A 167 -1.41 -1.53 3.35
N ILE A 168 -1.57 -1.18 4.62
CA ILE A 168 -1.15 0.11 5.17
C ILE A 168 -0.06 -0.13 6.21
N GLU A 169 0.83 0.83 6.39
CA GLU A 169 1.98 0.71 7.27
C GLU A 169 2.07 1.87 8.26
N PHE A 170 2.25 1.52 9.53
CA PHE A 170 2.65 2.44 10.58
C PHE A 170 4.15 2.32 10.83
N LEU A 171 4.81 3.47 10.88
CA LEU A 171 6.25 3.55 11.12
C LEU A 171 6.52 4.27 12.44
N ARG A 172 7.30 3.65 13.32
CA ARG A 172 7.81 4.30 14.54
C ARG A 172 9.32 4.16 14.66
N ASN A 173 9.94 4.84 15.62
CA ASN A 173 11.39 4.76 15.83
C ASN A 173 11.78 3.31 16.22
N LYS A 174 12.87 2.77 15.66
CA LYS A 174 13.39 1.43 15.98
C LYS A 174 13.89 1.30 17.42
N ASP A 175 14.21 2.40 18.09
CA ASP A 175 14.52 2.41 19.54
C ASP A 175 13.30 2.06 20.41
N ASN A 176 12.10 2.10 19.83
CA ASN A 176 10.86 1.65 20.43
C ASN A 176 10.12 0.77 19.41
N PRO A 177 10.56 -0.47 19.17
CA PRO A 177 10.01 -1.33 18.12
C PRO A 177 8.63 -1.86 18.49
N TRP A 178 7.75 -2.10 17.52
CA TRP A 178 6.38 -2.57 17.76
C TRP A 178 6.36 -3.87 18.58
N SER A 179 5.63 -3.87 19.70
CA SER A 179 5.12 -5.09 20.31
C SER A 179 3.76 -5.46 19.69
N ILE A 180 3.34 -6.71 19.88
CA ILE A 180 2.03 -7.18 19.43
C ILE A 180 0.92 -6.41 20.17
N GLU A 181 1.09 -6.16 21.47
CA GLU A 181 0.14 -5.42 22.30
C GLU A 181 -0.01 -3.98 21.83
N ASP A 182 1.10 -3.29 21.55
CA ASP A 182 1.09 -1.91 21.05
C ASP A 182 0.44 -1.84 19.67
N ALA A 183 0.76 -2.78 18.79
CA ALA A 183 0.19 -2.87 17.45
C ALA A 183 -1.32 -3.09 17.52
N ASN A 184 -1.78 -4.02 18.36
CA ASN A 184 -3.20 -4.27 18.58
C ASN A 184 -3.91 -3.04 19.10
N GLN A 185 -3.37 -2.38 20.13
CA GLN A 185 -3.97 -1.18 20.72
C GLN A 185 -4.09 -0.05 19.69
N LEU A 186 -3.04 0.17 18.90
CA LEU A 186 -3.03 1.18 17.84
C LEU A 186 -4.09 0.87 16.77
N VAL A 187 -4.15 -0.37 16.30
CA VAL A 187 -5.11 -0.76 15.25
C VAL A 187 -6.54 -0.68 15.76
N ILE A 188 -6.79 -1.02 17.04
CA ILE A 188 -8.11 -0.79 17.68
C ILE A 188 -8.46 0.70 17.65
N GLU A 189 -7.54 1.53 18.13
CA GLU A 189 -7.78 2.96 18.26
C GLU A 189 -7.98 3.64 16.91
N ARG A 190 -7.19 3.26 15.90
CA ARG A 190 -7.07 4.03 14.65
C ARG A 190 -7.77 3.41 13.46
N VAL A 191 -7.85 2.09 13.38
CA VAL A 191 -8.50 1.36 12.28
C VAL A 191 -9.89 0.92 12.73
N LYS A 192 -10.00 0.13 13.80
CA LYS A 192 -11.29 -0.43 14.26
C LYS A 192 -12.32 0.65 14.59
N SER A 193 -11.89 1.75 15.21
CA SER A 193 -12.78 2.88 15.50
C SER A 193 -13.39 3.55 14.26
N LYS A 194 -12.81 3.35 13.08
CA LYS A 194 -13.22 4.00 11.82
C LYS A 194 -13.97 3.06 10.89
N ILE A 195 -13.57 1.79 10.84
CA ILE A 195 -14.09 0.81 9.87
C ILE A 195 -14.62 -0.47 10.50
N GLY A 196 -14.55 -0.62 11.83
CA GLY A 196 -14.91 -1.86 12.52
C GLY A 196 -13.81 -2.93 12.46
N GLN A 197 -14.16 -4.17 12.72
CA GLN A 197 -13.22 -5.31 12.80
C GLN A 197 -12.97 -5.99 11.43
N GLU A 198 -13.12 -5.23 10.35
CA GLU A 198 -13.15 -5.75 8.98
C GLU A 198 -11.73 -5.87 8.37
N TYR A 199 -10.78 -6.44 9.10
CA TYR A 199 -9.40 -6.67 8.64
C TYR A 199 -8.91 -8.07 9.01
N ARG A 200 -7.78 -8.51 8.43
CA ARG A 200 -7.29 -9.89 8.57
C ARG A 200 -6.82 -10.18 9.99
N GLU A 201 -6.81 -11.45 10.39
CA GLU A 201 -6.39 -11.96 11.71
C GLU A 201 -4.86 -11.92 11.94
N PHE A 202 -4.10 -11.28 11.05
CA PHE A 202 -2.64 -11.19 11.14
C PHE A 202 -2.12 -9.83 10.66
N PHE A 203 -0.94 -9.46 11.16
CA PHE A 203 -0.13 -8.32 10.74
C PHE A 203 1.30 -8.78 10.39
N TYR A 204 2.13 -7.85 9.92
CA TYR A 204 3.59 -8.04 9.91
C TYR A 204 4.27 -7.00 10.78
N LEU A 205 5.08 -7.44 11.73
CA LEU A 205 5.97 -6.60 12.52
C LEU A 205 7.39 -6.77 11.99
N ASP A 206 7.97 -5.71 11.45
CA ASP A 206 9.33 -5.73 10.92
C ASP A 206 9.62 -6.85 9.90
N GLY A 207 8.58 -7.26 9.15
CA GLY A 207 8.64 -8.31 8.14
C GLY A 207 8.21 -9.70 8.63
N GLU A 208 8.05 -9.87 9.94
CA GLU A 208 7.61 -11.13 10.55
C GLU A 208 6.10 -11.14 10.74
N LYS A 209 5.44 -12.22 10.30
CA LYS A 209 4.00 -12.39 10.47
C LYS A 209 3.68 -12.62 11.94
N VAL A 210 2.73 -11.86 12.47
CA VAL A 210 2.16 -12.07 13.81
C VAL A 210 0.65 -12.13 13.73
N ASP A 211 0.04 -12.92 14.59
CA ASP A 211 -1.42 -12.92 14.73
C ASP A 211 -1.85 -11.69 15.55
N ASN A 212 -3.10 -11.26 15.37
CA ASN A 212 -3.63 -10.08 16.05
C ASN A 212 -4.82 -10.39 16.95
N HIS A 213 -5.31 -9.38 17.67
CA HIS A 213 -6.41 -9.57 18.63
C HIS A 213 -7.73 -10.04 18.00
N ILE A 214 -7.95 -9.88 16.68
CA ILE A 214 -9.12 -10.48 16.01
C ILE A 214 -8.96 -12.01 16.00
N GLY A 215 -7.75 -12.49 15.68
CA GLY A 215 -7.42 -13.91 15.82
C GLY A 215 -7.65 -14.42 17.24
N ASP A 216 -7.19 -13.67 18.25
CA ASP A 216 -7.39 -14.04 19.66
C ASP A 216 -8.87 -14.07 20.07
N GLU A 217 -9.68 -13.10 19.64
CA GLU A 217 -11.13 -13.06 19.91
C GLU A 217 -11.85 -14.22 19.21
N MET A 218 -11.51 -14.52 17.95
CA MET A 218 -12.08 -15.64 17.20
C MET A 218 -11.70 -16.98 17.82
N SER A 219 -10.43 -17.18 18.18
CA SER A 219 -9.97 -18.37 18.88
C SER A 219 -10.67 -18.54 20.22
N ARG A 220 -10.78 -17.49 21.04
CA ARG A 220 -11.56 -17.55 22.30
C ARG A 220 -13.03 -17.86 22.08
N TYR A 221 -13.65 -17.31 21.03
CA TYR A 221 -15.03 -17.59 20.70
C TYR A 221 -15.24 -19.07 20.32
N LEU A 222 -14.33 -19.62 19.50
CA LEU A 222 -14.35 -21.04 19.14
C LEU A 222 -14.11 -21.94 20.36
N ASP A 223 -13.15 -21.58 21.24
CA ASP A 223 -12.91 -22.30 22.51
C ASP A 223 -14.15 -22.27 23.42
N LEU A 224 -14.93 -21.18 23.42
CA LEU A 224 -16.19 -21.07 24.16
C LEU A 224 -17.35 -21.83 23.52
N MET A 225 -17.35 -22.01 22.20
CA MET A 225 -18.33 -22.84 21.49
C MET A 225 -18.06 -24.33 21.66
N ASP A 226 -16.79 -24.72 21.72
CA ASP A 226 -16.34 -26.09 21.96
C ASP A 226 -16.35 -26.46 23.46
N ALA A 227 -16.43 -25.47 24.35
CA ALA A 227 -16.74 -25.72 25.74
C ALA A 227 -18.16 -26.32 25.84
N GLU A 228 -18.24 -27.57 26.31
CA GLU A 228 -19.52 -28.22 26.56
C GLU A 228 -20.41 -27.29 27.41
N PRO A 229 -21.67 -27.07 27.04
CA PRO A 229 -22.56 -26.22 27.83
C PRO A 229 -22.61 -26.77 29.25
N GLU A 230 -22.29 -25.92 30.21
CA GLU A 230 -22.30 -26.25 31.63
C GLU A 230 -23.64 -26.91 31.96
N TYR A 231 -23.60 -28.19 32.37
CA TYR A 231 -24.78 -29.01 32.61
C TYR A 231 -25.73 -28.27 33.56
N HIS A 232 -26.86 -27.80 33.02
CA HIS A 232 -27.88 -27.12 33.80
C HIS A 232 -28.96 -28.14 34.17
N PRO A 233 -29.06 -28.58 35.44
CA PRO A 233 -29.99 -29.64 35.87
C PRO A 233 -31.47 -29.27 35.75
N ALA A 234 -31.81 -28.09 35.23
CA ALA A 234 -33.18 -27.64 34.99
C ALA A 234 -33.75 -28.08 33.62
N ILE A 235 -32.94 -28.71 32.75
CA ILE A 235 -33.37 -29.17 31.42
C ILE A 235 -33.85 -30.63 31.42
N ASP A 236 -33.42 -31.44 32.40
CA ASP A 236 -34.04 -32.75 32.66
C ASP A 236 -35.21 -32.57 33.61
N GLY A 237 -36.40 -32.46 33.02
CA GLY A 237 -37.66 -32.32 33.75
C GLY A 237 -37.89 -33.45 34.76
N TYR A 238 -38.24 -33.04 35.97
CA TYR A 238 -39.06 -33.82 36.91
C TYR A 238 -40.50 -33.33 36.86
#